data_AF-A0A258W431-F1
#
_entry.id   AF-A0A258W431-F1
#
_cell.length_a   1.000
_cell.length_b   1.000
_cell.length_c   1.000
_cell.angle_alpha   90.00
_cell.angle_beta   90.00
_cell.angle_gamma   90.00
#
_symmetry.space_group_name_H-M   'P 1'
#
loop_
_entity.id
_entity.type
_entity.pdbx_description
1 polymer ?
#
loop_
_entity_poly.entity_id
_entity_poly.type
_entity_poly.pdbx_seq_one_letter_code
_entity_poly.pdbx_strand_id
1 'polypeptide(L)'
;TLAISQGSLRRGSAACYLDVSHPEIEEFLEIRKPSGDFNRKALNLHHGVLLTDEFMEAVRDGREFHLRSPKDGSVRNTVDARALFQKLVETRLATGEPYIVFNDTVNRTMPKHHRDLGLKVSTSNLCSEITLPTGRDHLGNDRTAVCCLSSLNLETWDEWNADKLFIEDVLRFLDNVLQDYIDRAPSEMARAKYSAMRERSVGMGVMGFHSFLQMKGIAFESAMAKAWNLKMFKHVAAKADEASLMLAQERGPCPDAADMGVMQRFSCKMAIAPTASISIICGGTSACIEPIPANIYTHKTLSGSFVVKNPYLQKLLAEKSKDSTNVWNSILEHGGSIQHLDFLSP
;
A
#
# COMPACT_ATOMS: atom_id res chain seq x y z
N THR A 1 -17.44 -5.99 -10.91
CA THR A 1 -16.18 -6.77 -11.00
C THR A 1 -16.39 -8.19 -11.50
N LEU A 2 -17.42 -8.91 -11.02
CA LEU A 2 -17.69 -10.31 -11.39
C LEU A 2 -17.84 -10.59 -12.90
N ALA A 3 -18.36 -9.65 -13.68
CA ALA A 3 -18.54 -9.79 -15.12
C ALA A 3 -17.22 -9.71 -15.92
N ILE A 4 -16.12 -9.26 -15.31
CA ILE A 4 -14.83 -9.07 -15.96
C ILE A 4 -13.85 -10.10 -15.37
N SER A 5 -13.36 -11.00 -16.22
CA SER A 5 -12.42 -12.05 -15.83
C SER A 5 -11.26 -12.12 -16.82
N GLN A 6 -10.03 -12.08 -16.32
CA GLN A 6 -8.84 -12.33 -17.11
C GLN A 6 -8.63 -13.85 -17.17
N GLY A 7 -9.02 -14.45 -18.31
CA GLY A 7 -8.73 -15.85 -18.62
C GLY A 7 -9.34 -16.85 -17.64
N SER A 8 -10.53 -16.58 -17.09
CA SER A 8 -11.28 -17.40 -16.10
C SER A 8 -10.64 -17.54 -14.70
N LEU A 9 -9.36 -17.21 -14.53
CA LEU A 9 -8.60 -17.42 -13.29
C LEU A 9 -8.52 -16.19 -12.38
N ARG A 10 -8.53 -14.96 -12.95
CA ARG A 10 -8.47 -13.72 -12.17
C ARG A 10 -9.72 -12.89 -12.40
N ARG A 11 -10.53 -12.73 -11.35
CA ARG A 11 -11.68 -11.83 -11.35
C ARG A 11 -11.18 -10.40 -11.19
N GLY A 12 -11.85 -9.44 -11.85
CA GLY A 12 -11.59 -8.02 -11.61
C GLY A 12 -11.77 -7.69 -10.13
N SER A 13 -10.99 -6.73 -9.64
CA SER A 13 -11.15 -6.19 -8.29
C SER A 13 -11.12 -4.67 -8.36
N ALA A 14 -11.94 -4.03 -7.53
CA ALA A 14 -12.06 -2.59 -7.47
C ALA A 14 -12.27 -2.18 -6.01
N ALA A 15 -11.75 -1.01 -5.65
CA ALA A 15 -12.06 -0.33 -4.41
C ALA A 15 -12.75 0.99 -4.72
N CYS A 16 -13.87 1.27 -4.06
CA CYS A 16 -14.48 2.59 -4.06
C CYS A 16 -14.09 3.35 -2.79
N TYR A 17 -14.00 4.67 -2.89
CA TYR A 17 -13.67 5.54 -1.76
C TYR A 17 -14.76 6.57 -1.57
N LEU A 18 -15.11 6.85 -0.31
CA LEU A 18 -16.09 7.87 0.04
C LEU A 18 -15.54 8.81 1.11
N ASP A 19 -15.79 10.10 0.94
CA ASP A 19 -15.50 11.11 1.97
C ASP A 19 -16.40 10.91 3.19
N VAL A 20 -15.82 11.02 4.38
CA VAL A 20 -16.55 10.84 5.64
C VAL A 20 -17.69 11.82 5.83
N SER A 21 -17.65 12.99 5.18
CA SER A 21 -18.74 13.97 5.18
C SER A 21 -19.89 13.62 4.23
N HIS A 22 -19.80 12.55 3.44
CA HIS A 22 -20.87 12.21 2.51
C HIS A 22 -22.17 11.81 3.26
N PRO A 23 -23.38 12.22 2.83
CA PRO A 23 -24.63 11.93 3.53
C PRO A 23 -24.95 10.44 3.67
N GLU A 24 -24.45 9.64 2.74
CA GLU A 24 -24.62 8.17 2.72
C GLU A 24 -23.50 7.40 3.44
N ILE A 25 -22.64 8.07 4.22
CA ILE A 25 -21.46 7.44 4.84
C ILE A 25 -21.85 6.23 5.71
N GLU A 26 -22.94 6.32 6.48
CA GLU A 26 -23.36 5.26 7.39
C GLU A 26 -23.83 3.99 6.67
N GLU A 27 -24.45 4.12 5.50
CA GLU A 27 -24.81 2.99 4.64
C GLU A 27 -23.56 2.44 3.95
N PHE A 28 -22.69 3.34 3.47
CA PHE A 28 -21.47 2.97 2.78
C PHE A 28 -20.57 2.05 3.63
N LEU A 29 -20.50 2.28 4.94
CA LEU A 29 -19.79 1.40 5.87
C LEU A 29 -20.31 -0.05 5.84
N GLU A 30 -21.57 -0.28 5.50
CA GLU A 30 -22.23 -1.58 5.64
C GLU A 30 -22.35 -2.40 4.36
N ILE A 31 -21.87 -1.89 3.22
CA ILE A 31 -22.08 -2.53 1.90
C ILE A 31 -21.44 -3.91 1.81
N ARG A 32 -20.42 -4.19 2.62
CA ARG A 32 -19.75 -5.51 2.69
C ARG A 32 -20.23 -6.41 3.83
N LYS A 33 -21.15 -5.95 4.68
CA LYS A 33 -21.78 -6.83 5.68
C LYS A 33 -22.65 -7.86 4.95
N PRO A 34 -22.45 -9.18 5.16
CA PRO A 34 -23.28 -10.21 4.53
C PRO A 34 -24.76 -10.17 4.95
N SER A 35 -25.05 -9.58 6.10
CA SER A 35 -26.39 -9.44 6.67
C SER A 35 -27.07 -8.12 6.27
N GLY A 36 -28.40 -8.10 6.30
CA GLY A 36 -29.23 -6.94 5.95
C GLY A 36 -29.86 -7.05 4.56
N ASP A 37 -30.39 -5.95 4.05
CA ASP A 37 -31.00 -5.90 2.71
C ASP A 37 -29.94 -6.16 1.62
N PHE A 38 -30.11 -7.24 0.88
CA PHE A 38 -29.21 -7.66 -0.19
C PHE A 38 -29.06 -6.61 -1.29
N ASN A 39 -30.10 -5.81 -1.57
CA ASN A 39 -30.05 -4.77 -2.61
C ASN A 39 -29.09 -3.62 -2.26
N ARG A 40 -28.72 -3.49 -0.98
CA ARG A 40 -27.80 -2.47 -0.47
C ARG A 40 -26.38 -3.02 -0.27
N LYS A 41 -26.10 -4.24 -0.74
CA LYS A 41 -24.81 -4.92 -0.56
C LYS A 41 -23.98 -5.00 -1.83
N ALA A 42 -22.67 -4.87 -1.65
CA ALA A 42 -21.66 -4.94 -2.69
C ALA A 42 -20.47 -5.82 -2.23
N LEU A 43 -20.74 -7.10 -1.92
CA LEU A 43 -19.74 -8.01 -1.30
C LEU A 43 -18.46 -8.22 -2.13
N ASN A 44 -18.51 -7.95 -3.44
CA ASN A 44 -17.41 -8.10 -4.40
C ASN A 44 -16.73 -6.77 -4.78
N LEU A 45 -17.04 -5.69 -4.04
CA LEU A 45 -16.45 -4.37 -4.20
C LEU A 45 -15.77 -4.02 -2.87
N HIS A 46 -14.47 -3.77 -2.91
CA HIS A 46 -13.75 -3.26 -1.75
C HIS A 46 -14.12 -1.80 -1.51
N HIS A 47 -13.96 -1.32 -0.30
CA HIS A 47 -14.30 0.06 0.01
C HIS A 47 -13.37 0.70 1.04
N GLY A 48 -13.17 2.01 0.92
CA GLY A 48 -12.36 2.82 1.82
C GLY A 48 -13.02 4.14 2.16
N VAL A 49 -12.71 4.66 3.35
CA VAL A 49 -13.20 5.95 3.82
C VAL A 49 -12.06 6.96 3.85
N LEU A 50 -12.32 8.13 3.28
CA LEU A 50 -11.44 9.28 3.29
C LEU A 50 -11.76 10.13 4.52
N LEU A 51 -10.90 10.06 5.54
CA LEU A 51 -11.05 10.83 6.76
C LEU A 51 -10.39 12.21 6.62
N THR A 52 -11.08 13.23 7.13
CA THR A 52 -10.57 14.60 7.22
C THR A 52 -10.03 14.87 8.63
N ASP A 53 -9.14 15.86 8.72
CA ASP A 53 -8.62 16.34 10.01
C ASP A 53 -9.78 16.93 10.83
N GLU A 54 -10.73 17.65 10.20
CA GLU A 54 -11.95 18.18 10.84
C GLU A 54 -12.78 17.08 11.54
N PHE A 55 -13.00 15.95 10.85
CA PHE A 55 -13.74 14.82 11.41
C PHE A 55 -13.00 14.22 12.61
N MET A 56 -11.70 14.00 12.50
CA MET A 56 -10.91 13.42 13.60
C MET A 56 -10.82 14.34 14.81
N GLU A 57 -10.79 15.66 14.61
CA GLU A 57 -10.92 16.64 15.69
C GLU A 57 -12.32 16.57 16.33
N ALA A 58 -13.39 16.44 15.55
CA ALA A 58 -14.73 16.25 16.09
C ALA A 58 -14.86 14.95 16.91
N VAL A 59 -14.25 13.85 16.44
CA VAL A 59 -14.16 12.59 17.20
C VAL A 59 -13.43 12.80 18.53
N ARG A 60 -12.25 13.43 18.50
CA ARG A 60 -11.47 13.71 19.72
C ARG A 60 -12.28 14.52 20.71
N ASP A 61 -12.93 15.58 20.25
CA ASP A 61 -13.63 16.55 21.09
C ASP A 61 -15.03 16.08 21.50
N GLY A 62 -15.56 15.01 20.89
CA GLY A 62 -16.93 14.53 21.15
C GLY A 62 -17.99 15.48 20.60
N ARG A 63 -17.71 16.10 19.45
CA ARG A 63 -18.61 17.05 18.78
C ARG A 63 -19.46 16.34 17.73
N GLU A 64 -20.54 17.00 17.37
CA GLU A 64 -21.29 16.67 16.17
C GLU A 64 -20.47 16.99 14.89
N PHE A 65 -20.80 16.29 13.81
CA PHE A 65 -20.19 16.43 12.50
C PHE A 65 -21.26 16.55 11.42
N HIS A 66 -21.09 17.52 10.51
CA HIS A 66 -22.04 17.77 9.45
C HIS A 66 -21.76 16.92 8.22
N LEU A 67 -22.76 16.16 7.78
CA LEU A 67 -22.75 15.50 6.49
C LEU A 67 -23.22 16.47 5.41
N ARG A 68 -22.46 16.59 4.32
CA ARG A 68 -22.59 17.63 3.30
C ARG A 68 -22.83 17.05 1.93
N SER A 69 -23.68 17.70 1.15
CA SER A 69 -23.86 17.31 -0.25
C SER A 69 -22.58 17.53 -1.06
N PRO A 70 -22.11 16.55 -1.84
CA PRO A 70 -20.97 16.76 -2.74
C PRO A 70 -21.28 17.73 -3.89
N LYS A 71 -22.56 18.01 -4.17
CA LYS A 71 -22.99 18.89 -5.26
C LYS A 71 -22.87 20.38 -4.91
N ASP A 72 -23.28 20.76 -3.70
CA ASP A 72 -23.44 22.17 -3.31
C ASP A 72 -22.88 22.51 -1.92
N GLY A 73 -22.33 21.53 -1.19
CA GLY A 73 -21.77 21.72 0.15
C GLY A 73 -22.79 21.96 1.27
N SER A 74 -24.09 21.96 0.96
CA SER A 74 -25.14 22.15 1.95
C SER A 74 -25.16 21.01 2.96
N VAL A 75 -25.40 21.35 4.22
CA VAL A 75 -25.57 20.36 5.29
C VAL A 75 -26.86 19.59 5.02
N ARG A 76 -26.74 18.26 4.90
CA ARG A 76 -27.87 17.35 4.69
C ARG A 76 -28.29 16.66 5.97
N ASN A 77 -27.32 16.37 6.83
CA ASN A 77 -27.56 15.73 8.12
C ASN A 77 -26.43 16.09 9.10
N THR A 78 -26.63 15.80 10.38
CA THR A 78 -25.63 15.96 11.44
C THR A 78 -25.57 14.66 12.23
N VAL A 79 -24.36 14.20 12.54
CA VAL A 79 -24.11 12.94 13.27
C VAL A 79 -23.18 13.17 14.45
N ASP A 80 -23.27 12.32 15.47
CA ASP A 80 -22.22 12.25 16.49
C ASP A 80 -20.93 11.67 15.88
N ALA A 81 -19.83 12.43 15.92
CA ALA A 81 -18.59 12.03 15.27
C ALA A 81 -17.99 10.76 15.88
N ARG A 82 -18.05 10.61 17.22
CA ARG A 82 -17.52 9.44 17.92
C ARG A 82 -18.31 8.19 17.59
N ALA A 83 -19.64 8.28 17.56
CA ALA A 83 -20.52 7.18 17.20
C ALA A 83 -20.26 6.72 15.75
N LEU A 84 -20.10 7.65 14.81
CA LEU A 84 -19.77 7.31 13.43
C LEU A 84 -18.39 6.64 13.32
N PHE A 85 -17.37 7.16 14.01
CA PHE A 85 -16.04 6.57 14.01
C PHE A 85 -16.02 5.18 14.68
N GLN A 86 -16.76 5.01 15.77
CA GLN A 86 -16.94 3.72 16.42
C GLN A 86 -17.56 2.70 15.45
N LYS A 87 -18.64 3.07 14.76
CA LYS A 87 -19.29 2.22 13.74
C LYS A 87 -18.32 1.82 12.63
N LEU A 88 -17.46 2.74 12.18
CA LEU A 88 -16.43 2.48 11.18
C LEU A 88 -15.44 1.41 11.69
N VAL A 89 -14.88 1.57 12.88
CA VAL A 89 -13.89 0.66 13.45
C VAL A 89 -14.50 -0.71 13.76
N GLU A 90 -15.70 -0.77 14.32
CA GLU A 90 -16.43 -2.02 14.57
C GLU A 90 -16.72 -2.78 13.28
N THR A 91 -17.10 -2.07 12.21
CA THR A 91 -17.34 -2.71 10.91
C THR A 91 -16.05 -3.24 10.30
N ARG A 92 -14.95 -2.49 10.44
CA ARG A 92 -13.61 -2.96 10.03
C ARG A 92 -13.16 -4.18 10.83
N LEU A 93 -13.45 -4.24 12.13
CA LEU A 93 -13.15 -5.41 12.95
C LEU A 93 -13.94 -6.64 12.47
N ALA A 94 -15.22 -6.46 12.13
CA ALA A 94 -16.10 -7.56 11.73
C ALA A 94 -15.82 -8.07 10.30
N THR A 95 -15.38 -7.21 9.39
CA THR A 95 -15.30 -7.54 7.95
C THR A 95 -13.92 -7.38 7.32
N GLY A 96 -12.97 -6.78 8.03
CA GLY A 96 -11.66 -6.36 7.51
C GLY A 96 -11.66 -5.00 6.81
N GLU A 97 -12.83 -4.41 6.56
CA GLU A 97 -13.04 -3.18 5.78
C GLU A 97 -14.11 -2.27 6.42
N PRO A 98 -14.13 -0.95 6.14
CA PRO A 98 -13.42 -0.25 5.07
C PRO A 98 -11.92 -0.01 5.34
N TYR A 99 -11.19 0.29 4.28
CA TYR A 99 -9.88 0.95 4.38
C TYR A 99 -10.04 2.35 4.99
N ILE A 100 -8.97 2.87 5.62
CA ILE A 100 -8.95 4.21 6.20
C ILE A 100 -7.81 4.99 5.56
N VAL A 101 -8.12 6.12 4.95
CA VAL A 101 -7.12 7.01 4.33
C VAL A 101 -7.33 8.43 4.84
N PHE A 102 -6.30 9.03 5.43
CA PHE A 102 -6.35 10.41 5.92
C PHE A 102 -6.12 11.40 4.76
N ASN A 103 -7.22 11.85 4.15
CA ASN A 103 -7.20 12.57 2.89
C ASN A 103 -6.52 13.94 2.97
N ASP A 104 -6.71 14.66 4.07
CA ASP A 104 -6.09 15.96 4.29
C ASP A 104 -4.57 15.83 4.44
N THR A 105 -4.13 14.79 5.16
CA THR A 105 -2.70 14.46 5.26
C THR A 105 -2.13 14.14 3.89
N VAL A 106 -2.79 13.27 3.12
CA VAL A 106 -2.37 12.91 1.76
C VAL A 106 -2.19 14.15 0.88
N ASN A 107 -3.20 15.01 0.80
CA ASN A 107 -3.14 16.22 -0.04
C ASN A 107 -2.10 17.22 0.48
N ARG A 108 -1.95 17.36 1.80
CA ARG A 108 -0.92 18.22 2.41
C ARG A 108 0.49 17.71 2.12
N THR A 109 0.71 16.41 2.03
CA THR A 109 2.04 15.81 1.81
C THR A 109 2.39 15.53 0.35
N MET A 110 1.51 15.85 -0.61
CA MET A 110 1.81 15.72 -2.04
C MET A 110 3.11 16.44 -2.44
N PRO A 111 3.74 16.10 -3.56
CA PRO A 111 4.83 16.91 -4.09
C PRO A 111 4.44 18.38 -4.21
N LYS A 112 5.37 19.29 -3.90
CA LYS A 112 5.06 20.74 -3.88
C LYS A 112 4.55 21.22 -5.22
N HIS A 113 5.16 20.81 -6.33
CA HIS A 113 4.73 21.20 -7.67
C HIS A 113 3.31 20.70 -7.99
N HIS A 114 2.90 19.52 -7.51
CA HIS A 114 1.51 19.06 -7.64
C HIS A 114 0.53 19.96 -6.91
N ARG A 115 0.83 20.36 -5.67
CA ARG A 115 -0.02 21.30 -4.91
C ARG A 115 -0.09 22.67 -5.58
N ASP A 116 1.04 23.19 -6.05
CA ASP A 116 1.12 24.50 -6.69
C ASP A 116 0.36 24.53 -8.03
N LEU A 117 0.33 23.40 -8.76
CA LEU A 117 -0.51 23.20 -9.95
C LEU A 117 -2.00 23.01 -9.64
N GLY A 118 -2.39 23.00 -8.37
CA GLY A 118 -3.78 22.78 -7.95
C GLY A 118 -4.29 21.35 -8.15
N LEU A 119 -3.39 20.39 -8.35
CA LEU A 119 -3.77 18.98 -8.42
C LEU A 119 -4.28 18.49 -7.05
N LYS A 120 -5.19 17.52 -7.08
CA LYS A 120 -5.80 16.95 -5.88
C LYS A 120 -5.85 15.44 -5.96
N VAL A 121 -5.58 14.79 -4.83
CA VAL A 121 -5.83 13.37 -4.65
C VAL A 121 -7.22 13.24 -4.04
N SER A 122 -8.12 12.59 -4.77
CA SER A 122 -9.51 12.40 -4.35
C SER A 122 -9.80 10.98 -3.86
N THR A 123 -8.94 10.01 -4.15
CA THR A 123 -9.07 8.61 -3.74
C THR A 123 -7.69 7.97 -3.64
N SER A 124 -7.62 6.75 -3.07
CA SER A 124 -6.46 5.87 -3.24
C SER A 124 -6.75 4.76 -4.27
N ASN A 125 -5.84 3.81 -4.45
CA ASN A 125 -5.98 2.65 -5.32
C ASN A 125 -6.58 1.44 -4.55
N LEU A 126 -6.59 0.26 -5.18
CA LEU A 126 -7.12 -0.97 -4.57
C LEU A 126 -6.44 -1.37 -3.25
N CYS A 127 -5.16 -1.07 -3.11
CA CYS A 127 -4.32 -1.54 -2.00
C CYS A 127 -3.93 -0.42 -1.02
N SER A 128 -4.50 0.79 -1.18
CA SER A 128 -4.36 1.97 -0.31
C SER A 128 -2.98 2.63 -0.21
N GLU A 129 -1.99 2.19 -0.99
CA GLU A 129 -0.62 2.72 -0.99
C GLU A 129 -0.40 3.88 -1.98
N ILE A 130 -1.26 4.00 -3.00
CA ILE A 130 -1.10 4.99 -4.07
C ILE A 130 -2.01 6.19 -3.84
N THR A 131 -1.42 7.37 -3.90
CA THR A 131 -2.08 8.65 -3.65
C THR A 131 -1.74 9.63 -4.76
N LEU A 132 -2.16 9.29 -5.98
CA LEU A 132 -1.90 10.08 -7.17
C LEU A 132 -3.11 10.93 -7.58
N PRO A 133 -2.91 12.12 -8.18
CA PRO A 133 -4.00 12.96 -8.61
C PRO A 133 -4.91 12.30 -9.65
N THR A 134 -6.22 12.50 -9.50
CA THR A 134 -7.21 12.05 -10.50
C THR A 134 -8.28 13.12 -10.70
N GLY A 135 -9.08 12.98 -11.76
CA GLY A 135 -10.09 13.98 -12.12
C GLY A 135 -9.53 15.07 -13.01
N ARG A 136 -10.25 16.20 -13.11
CA ARG A 136 -9.92 17.28 -14.03
C ARG A 136 -8.76 18.12 -13.48
N ASP A 137 -7.75 18.38 -14.31
CA ASP A 137 -6.59 19.17 -13.93
C ASP A 137 -6.65 20.65 -14.35
N HIS A 138 -5.59 21.39 -14.02
CA HIS A 138 -5.44 22.82 -14.32
C HIS A 138 -5.37 23.14 -15.82
N LEU A 139 -5.11 22.14 -16.68
CA LEU A 139 -5.13 22.28 -18.14
C LEU A 139 -6.48 21.90 -18.74
N GLY A 140 -7.46 21.55 -17.89
CA GLY A 140 -8.80 21.16 -18.29
C GLY A 140 -8.92 19.72 -18.77
N ASN A 141 -7.86 18.91 -18.63
CA ASN A 141 -7.83 17.51 -19.05
C ASN A 141 -8.22 16.57 -17.90
N ASP A 142 -8.82 15.43 -18.24
CA ASP A 142 -9.18 14.41 -17.26
C ASP A 142 -8.05 13.41 -17.04
N ARG A 143 -7.68 13.22 -15.77
CA ARG A 143 -6.67 12.26 -15.32
C ARG A 143 -7.27 10.99 -14.76
N THR A 144 -6.59 9.89 -15.04
CA THR A 144 -6.76 8.59 -14.36
C THR A 144 -5.37 8.10 -13.99
N ALA A 145 -5.08 7.95 -12.70
CA ALA A 145 -3.75 7.57 -12.25
C ALA A 145 -3.38 6.13 -12.66
N VAL A 146 -2.08 5.89 -12.88
CA VAL A 146 -1.52 4.57 -13.23
C VAL A 146 -0.44 4.20 -12.22
N CYS A 147 -0.42 2.94 -11.82
CA CYS A 147 0.56 2.42 -10.87
C CYS A 147 1.64 1.63 -11.62
N CYS A 148 2.89 2.08 -11.55
CA CYS A 148 4.06 1.36 -12.07
C CYS A 148 4.97 1.01 -10.89
N LEU A 149 5.01 -0.27 -10.50
CA LEU A 149 5.49 -0.69 -9.19
C LEU A 149 6.68 -1.64 -9.26
N SER A 150 7.58 -1.52 -8.29
CA SER A 150 8.61 -2.52 -7.98
C SER A 150 8.78 -2.63 -6.46
N SER A 151 9.58 -3.58 -5.99
CA SER A 151 9.91 -3.69 -4.57
C SER A 151 11.35 -4.15 -4.37
N LEU A 152 12.10 -3.39 -3.58
CA LEU A 152 13.47 -3.75 -3.18
C LEU A 152 13.40 -4.85 -2.12
N ASN A 153 14.24 -5.87 -2.21
CA ASN A 153 14.32 -6.91 -1.18
C ASN A 153 15.26 -6.46 -0.05
N LEU A 154 14.71 -6.17 1.13
CA LEU A 154 15.49 -5.76 2.31
C LEU A 154 16.21 -6.95 2.96
N GLU A 155 15.80 -8.19 2.72
CA GLU A 155 16.52 -9.37 3.21
C GLU A 155 17.94 -9.42 2.66
N THR A 156 18.13 -9.01 1.40
CA THR A 156 19.43 -8.92 0.73
C THR A 156 20.06 -7.53 0.84
N TRP A 157 19.66 -6.72 1.83
CA TRP A 157 20.14 -5.35 2.03
C TRP A 157 21.66 -5.21 1.95
N ASP A 158 22.40 -6.11 2.59
CA ASP A 158 23.87 -6.06 2.64
C ASP A 158 24.53 -6.26 1.27
N GLU A 159 23.81 -6.83 0.30
CA GLU A 159 24.31 -7.07 -1.07
C GLU A 159 24.25 -5.81 -1.94
N TRP A 160 23.24 -4.94 -1.75
CA TRP A 160 22.98 -3.83 -2.67
C TRP A 160 23.08 -2.43 -2.05
N ASN A 161 23.03 -2.27 -0.72
CA ASN A 161 22.98 -0.92 -0.12
C ASN A 161 24.21 -0.04 -0.39
N ALA A 162 25.35 -0.65 -0.70
CA ALA A 162 26.58 0.06 -1.05
C ALA A 162 26.71 0.35 -2.55
N ASP A 163 25.86 -0.26 -3.39
CA ASP A 163 25.84 -0.02 -4.82
C ASP A 163 25.19 1.35 -5.09
N LYS A 164 25.95 2.21 -5.78
CA LYS A 164 25.52 3.58 -6.07
C LYS A 164 24.45 3.65 -7.15
N LEU A 165 24.40 2.66 -8.05
CA LEU A 165 23.52 2.64 -9.22
C LEU A 165 22.28 1.79 -9.00
N PHE A 166 22.27 0.86 -8.03
CA PHE A 166 21.16 -0.08 -7.85
C PHE A 166 19.75 0.54 -7.83
N ILE A 167 19.53 1.60 -7.04
CA ILE A 167 18.22 2.27 -6.99
C ILE A 167 17.93 3.08 -8.26
N GLU A 168 18.96 3.64 -8.89
CA GLU A 168 18.84 4.34 -10.16
C GLU A 168 18.44 3.38 -11.29
N ASP A 169 19.07 2.21 -11.37
CA ASP A 169 18.71 1.14 -12.32
C ASP A 169 17.26 0.68 -12.14
N VAL A 170 16.79 0.51 -10.91
CA VAL A 170 15.39 0.14 -10.62
C VAL A 170 14.42 1.23 -11.08
N LEU A 171 14.73 2.50 -10.80
CA LEU A 171 13.88 3.62 -11.21
C LEU A 171 13.93 3.86 -12.72
N ARG A 172 15.09 3.68 -13.36
CA ARG A 172 15.24 3.71 -14.81
C ARG A 172 14.43 2.59 -15.47
N PHE A 173 14.44 1.40 -14.90
CA PHE A 173 13.60 0.29 -15.35
C PHE A 173 12.12 0.66 -15.26
N LEU A 174 11.66 1.21 -14.13
CA LEU A 174 10.28 1.69 -13.99
C LEU A 174 9.94 2.81 -14.99
N ASP A 175 10.85 3.76 -15.24
CA ASP A 175 10.67 4.81 -16.25
C ASP A 175 10.50 4.22 -17.66
N ASN A 176 11.27 3.18 -17.99
CA ASN A 176 11.17 2.48 -19.27
C ASN A 176 9.85 1.71 -19.39
N VAL A 177 9.40 1.01 -18.33
CA VAL A 177 8.10 0.33 -18.29
C VAL A 177 6.95 1.34 -18.45
N LEU A 178 7.05 2.48 -17.79
CA LEU A 178 6.05 3.54 -17.91
C LEU A 178 6.03 4.16 -19.30
N GLN A 179 7.22 4.38 -19.90
CA GLN A 179 7.34 4.86 -21.27
C GLN A 179 6.67 3.90 -22.26
N ASP A 180 6.93 2.60 -22.09
CA ASP A 180 6.33 1.56 -22.91
C ASP A 180 4.80 1.56 -22.86
N TYR A 181 4.24 1.72 -21.65
CA TYR A 181 2.80 1.91 -21.47
C TYR A 181 2.30 3.17 -22.20
N ILE A 182 2.98 4.31 -22.04
CA ILE A 182 2.60 5.57 -22.70
C ILE A 182 2.57 5.40 -24.22
N ASP A 183 3.54 4.72 -24.79
CA ASP A 183 3.66 4.55 -26.24
C ASP A 183 2.59 3.63 -26.80
N ARG A 184 2.26 2.54 -26.09
CA ARG A 184 1.34 1.49 -26.57
C ARG A 184 -0.10 1.59 -26.06
N ALA A 185 -0.38 2.45 -25.07
CA ALA A 185 -1.72 2.54 -24.48
C ALA A 185 -2.78 2.88 -25.55
N PRO A 186 -3.89 2.13 -25.60
CA PRO A 186 -4.92 2.33 -26.60
C PRO A 186 -5.76 3.57 -26.29
N SER A 187 -6.57 4.03 -27.25
CA SER A 187 -7.32 5.29 -27.12
C SER A 187 -8.35 5.27 -26.00
N GLU A 188 -8.90 4.11 -25.64
CA GLU A 188 -9.80 3.92 -24.51
C GLU A 188 -9.12 4.24 -23.17
N MET A 189 -7.79 4.21 -23.12
CA MET A 189 -6.98 4.57 -21.96
C MET A 189 -6.36 5.97 -22.07
N ALA A 190 -6.86 6.85 -22.94
CA ALA A 190 -6.27 8.17 -23.17
C ALA A 190 -6.06 9.00 -21.89
N ARG A 191 -7.01 8.96 -20.93
CA ARG A 191 -6.89 9.65 -19.63
C ARG A 191 -5.74 9.11 -18.78
N ALA A 192 -5.51 7.81 -18.84
CA ALA A 192 -4.48 7.13 -18.09
C ALA A 192 -3.09 7.33 -18.72
N LYS A 193 -3.01 7.24 -20.06
CA LYS A 193 -1.84 7.63 -20.85
C LYS A 193 -1.45 9.08 -20.57
N TYR A 194 -2.42 9.99 -20.56
CA TYR A 194 -2.22 11.40 -20.27
C TYR A 194 -1.64 11.63 -18.87
N SER A 195 -2.26 11.04 -17.82
CA SER A 195 -1.75 11.16 -16.44
C SER A 195 -0.33 10.64 -16.35
N ALA A 196 -0.08 9.40 -16.80
CA ALA A 196 1.23 8.76 -16.76
C ALA A 196 2.32 9.58 -17.47
N MET A 197 2.01 10.17 -18.63
CA MET A 197 2.94 11.02 -19.37
C MET A 197 3.25 12.32 -18.61
N ARG A 198 2.25 12.97 -18.01
CA ARG A 198 2.38 14.25 -17.31
C ARG A 198 3.19 14.14 -16.02
N GLU A 199 2.85 13.18 -15.17
CA GLU A 199 3.41 13.09 -13.82
C GLU A 199 4.60 12.13 -13.72
N ARG A 200 4.66 11.15 -14.63
CA ARG A 200 5.61 10.02 -14.64
C ARG A 200 5.77 9.35 -13.27
N SER A 201 4.70 9.26 -12.49
CA SER A 201 4.76 8.72 -11.13
C SER A 201 5.02 7.22 -11.16
N VAL A 202 5.94 6.79 -10.30
CA VAL A 202 6.29 5.37 -10.07
C VAL A 202 6.20 5.06 -8.58
N GLY A 203 6.09 3.77 -8.25
CA GLY A 203 6.00 3.29 -6.88
C GLY A 203 7.04 2.20 -6.60
N MET A 204 8.27 2.62 -6.29
CA MET A 204 9.29 1.73 -5.77
C MET A 204 9.04 1.51 -4.28
N GLY A 205 8.61 0.30 -3.92
CA GLY A 205 8.39 -0.14 -2.55
C GLY A 205 9.54 -0.99 -2.01
N VAL A 206 9.26 -1.71 -0.93
CA VAL A 206 10.18 -2.70 -0.34
C VAL A 206 9.43 -3.96 0.04
N MET A 207 10.16 -5.06 0.20
CA MET A 207 9.72 -6.29 0.84
C MET A 207 10.84 -6.86 1.73
N GLY A 208 10.56 -7.91 2.49
CA GLY A 208 11.59 -8.65 3.22
C GLY A 208 12.07 -8.01 4.51
N PHE A 209 11.37 -7.00 5.04
CA PHE A 209 11.81 -6.31 6.26
C PHE A 209 11.90 -7.24 7.47
N HIS A 210 10.87 -8.05 7.73
CA HIS A 210 10.91 -8.98 8.85
C HIS A 210 11.91 -10.11 8.64
N SER A 211 12.06 -10.62 7.41
CA SER A 211 13.12 -11.59 7.08
C SER A 211 14.51 -11.04 7.40
N PHE A 212 14.80 -9.80 7.02
CA PHE A 212 16.05 -9.12 7.38
C PHE A 212 16.27 -9.09 8.90
N LEU A 213 15.24 -8.71 9.65
CA LEU A 213 15.33 -8.65 11.12
C LEU A 213 15.58 -10.05 11.71
N GLN A 214 14.87 -11.07 11.25
CA GLN A 214 15.06 -12.46 11.70
C GLN A 214 16.47 -12.98 11.38
N MET A 215 16.97 -12.69 10.17
CA MET A 215 18.34 -13.02 9.77
C MET A 215 19.38 -12.43 10.73
N LYS A 216 19.14 -11.22 11.24
CA LYS A 216 20.02 -10.52 12.18
C LYS A 216 19.74 -10.83 13.65
N GLY A 217 18.76 -11.68 13.96
CA GLY A 217 18.33 -11.98 15.33
C GLY A 217 17.73 -10.75 16.05
N ILE A 218 17.11 -9.84 15.31
CA ILE A 218 16.54 -8.59 15.84
C ILE A 218 15.03 -8.77 16.02
N ALA A 219 14.54 -8.56 17.24
CA ALA A 219 13.10 -8.57 17.51
C ALA A 219 12.40 -7.38 16.84
N PHE A 220 11.23 -7.62 16.23
CA PHE A 220 10.49 -6.64 15.43
C PHE A 220 10.14 -5.35 16.19
N GLU A 221 9.78 -5.47 17.46
CA GLU A 221 9.37 -4.34 18.32
C GLU A 221 10.56 -3.69 19.06
N SER A 222 11.80 -4.10 18.76
CA SER A 222 12.99 -3.61 19.44
C SER A 222 13.42 -2.21 18.97
N ALA A 223 14.16 -1.51 19.83
CA ALA A 223 14.82 -0.25 19.45
C ALA A 223 15.77 -0.43 18.25
N MET A 224 16.39 -1.61 18.12
CA MET A 224 17.28 -1.93 17.00
C MET A 224 16.50 -2.06 15.68
N ALA A 225 15.33 -2.71 15.68
CA ALA A 225 14.45 -2.76 14.51
C ALA A 225 14.01 -1.37 14.08
N LYS A 226 13.64 -0.50 15.03
CA LYS A 226 13.32 0.91 14.76
C LYS A 226 14.50 1.67 14.13
N ALA A 227 15.72 1.45 14.62
CA ALA A 227 16.92 2.07 14.07
C ALA A 227 17.19 1.61 12.62
N TRP A 228 17.05 0.32 12.34
CA TRP A 228 17.17 -0.23 10.98
C TRP A 228 16.10 0.28 10.04
N ASN A 229 14.84 0.33 10.49
CA ASN A 229 13.74 0.94 9.74
C ASN A 229 14.12 2.36 9.30
N LEU A 230 14.50 3.23 10.24
CA LEU A 230 14.88 4.60 9.92
C LEU A 230 16.09 4.68 8.98
N LYS A 231 17.10 3.83 9.16
CA LYS A 231 18.29 3.79 8.32
C LYS A 231 17.95 3.41 6.87
N MET A 232 17.23 2.30 6.69
CA MET A 232 16.88 1.77 5.37
C MET A 232 15.98 2.75 4.60
N PHE A 233 14.89 3.23 5.20
CA PHE A 233 13.96 4.12 4.50
C PHE A 233 14.55 5.50 4.20
N LYS A 234 15.43 6.04 5.06
CA LYS A 234 16.18 7.26 4.74
C LYS A 234 17.12 7.07 3.56
N HIS A 235 17.84 5.94 3.52
CA HIS A 235 18.73 5.62 2.42
C HIS A 235 17.95 5.46 1.10
N VAL A 236 16.88 4.66 1.10
CA VAL A 236 16.05 4.44 -0.09
C VAL A 236 15.44 5.75 -0.60
N ALA A 237 14.91 6.59 0.29
CA ALA A 237 14.35 7.89 -0.10
C ALA A 237 15.40 8.82 -0.72
N ALA A 238 16.56 8.98 -0.06
CA ALA A 238 17.64 9.83 -0.57
C ALA A 238 18.14 9.37 -1.95
N LYS A 239 18.27 8.05 -2.13
CA LYS A 239 18.70 7.47 -3.42
C LYS A 239 17.65 7.55 -4.51
N ALA A 240 16.37 7.45 -4.16
CA ALA A 240 15.29 7.67 -5.11
C ALA A 240 15.25 9.13 -5.61
N ASP A 241 15.49 10.10 -4.72
CA ASP A 241 15.60 11.52 -5.07
C ASP A 241 16.80 11.80 -5.99
N GLU A 242 17.97 11.23 -5.67
CA GLU A 242 19.19 11.33 -6.49
C GLU A 242 18.96 10.75 -7.90
N ALA A 243 18.43 9.52 -7.98
CA ALA A 243 18.11 8.86 -9.23
C ALA A 243 17.12 9.66 -10.10
N SER A 244 16.08 10.24 -9.49
CA SER A 244 15.10 11.04 -10.23
C SER A 244 15.71 12.33 -10.80
N LEU A 245 16.64 12.96 -10.08
CA LEU A 245 17.38 14.11 -10.58
C LEU A 245 18.31 13.72 -11.73
N MET A 246 19.06 12.62 -11.59
CA MET A 246 19.95 12.13 -12.65
C MET A 246 19.18 11.81 -13.93
N LEU A 247 18.07 11.08 -13.81
CA LEU A 247 17.19 10.77 -14.95
C LEU A 247 16.54 12.03 -15.53
N ALA A 248 16.27 13.07 -14.73
CA ALA A 248 15.76 14.34 -15.24
C ALA A 248 16.82 15.09 -16.06
N GLN A 249 18.09 15.03 -15.67
CA GLN A 249 19.20 15.61 -16.43
C GLN A 249 19.40 14.90 -17.77
N GLU A 250 19.27 13.56 -17.78
CA GLU A 250 19.42 12.77 -18.99
C GLU A 250 18.21 12.87 -19.94
N ARG A 251 16.98 12.75 -19.40
CA ARG A 251 15.75 12.54 -20.18
C ARG A 251 14.76 13.69 -20.11
N GLY A 252 15.11 14.76 -19.40
CA GLY A 252 14.20 15.84 -19.04
C GLY A 252 13.31 15.51 -17.83
N PRO A 253 12.91 16.53 -17.04
CA PRO A 253 11.92 16.38 -15.99
C PRO A 253 10.56 15.94 -16.54
N CYS A 254 9.70 15.36 -15.70
CA CYS A 254 8.31 15.12 -16.09
C CYS A 254 7.59 16.46 -16.35
N PRO A 255 6.61 16.53 -17.26
CA PRO A 255 5.90 17.76 -17.58
C PRO A 255 5.31 18.50 -16.37
N ASP A 256 4.68 17.81 -15.42
CA ASP A 256 4.14 18.48 -14.23
C ASP A 256 5.24 19.13 -13.36
N ALA A 257 6.44 18.54 -13.32
CA ALA A 257 7.58 19.16 -12.64
C ALA A 257 8.18 20.31 -13.47
N ALA A 258 8.30 20.11 -14.78
CA ALA A 258 8.86 21.08 -15.72
C ALA A 258 8.08 22.40 -15.73
N ASP A 259 6.74 22.33 -15.72
CA ASP A 259 5.85 23.49 -15.71
C ASP A 259 6.06 24.38 -14.47
N MET A 260 6.61 23.81 -13.38
CA MET A 260 6.93 24.49 -12.13
C MET A 260 8.44 24.74 -11.96
N GLY A 261 9.25 24.52 -12.99
CA GLY A 261 10.71 24.70 -12.94
C GLY A 261 11.44 23.69 -12.05
N VAL A 262 10.84 22.52 -11.79
CA VAL A 262 11.39 21.47 -10.93
C VAL A 262 12.14 20.41 -11.77
N MET A 263 13.40 20.16 -11.44
CA MET A 263 14.25 19.16 -12.11
C MET A 263 14.07 17.78 -11.49
N GLN A 264 12.93 17.14 -11.74
CA GLN A 264 12.62 15.78 -11.29
C GLN A 264 11.98 14.96 -12.40
N ARG A 265 12.47 13.73 -12.61
CA ARG A 265 11.93 12.82 -13.63
C ARG A 265 10.57 12.28 -13.25
N PHE A 266 10.31 12.12 -11.95
CA PHE A 266 9.09 11.52 -11.42
C PHE A 266 8.46 12.47 -10.41
N SER A 267 7.14 12.67 -10.49
CA SER A 267 6.44 13.44 -9.47
C SER A 267 6.35 12.70 -8.14
N CYS A 268 6.02 11.40 -8.19
CA CYS A 268 6.05 10.48 -7.05
C CYS A 268 6.95 9.28 -7.38
N LYS A 269 7.66 8.76 -6.38
CA LYS A 269 8.75 7.78 -6.58
C LYS A 269 8.59 6.49 -5.78
N MET A 270 7.93 6.56 -4.63
CA MET A 270 7.93 5.51 -3.63
C MET A 270 6.51 5.21 -3.19
N ALA A 271 6.18 3.92 -3.09
CA ALA A 271 4.96 3.42 -2.50
C ALA A 271 5.19 1.97 -2.08
N ILE A 272 4.91 1.62 -0.83
CA ILE A 272 5.07 0.25 -0.33
C ILE A 272 3.77 -0.51 -0.60
N ALA A 273 3.72 -1.19 -1.73
CA ALA A 273 2.59 -2.02 -2.12
C ALA A 273 2.64 -3.41 -1.45
N PRO A 274 1.51 -4.12 -1.33
CA PRO A 274 1.50 -5.52 -0.92
C PRO A 274 2.31 -6.40 -1.89
N THR A 275 3.23 -7.20 -1.35
CA THR A 275 4.16 -8.01 -2.16
C THR A 275 3.91 -9.51 -2.06
N ALA A 276 2.66 -9.93 -1.80
CA ALA A 276 2.32 -11.32 -1.46
C ALA A 276 2.88 -12.38 -2.42
N SER A 277 2.73 -12.17 -3.74
CA SER A 277 3.22 -13.14 -4.73
C SER A 277 4.74 -13.05 -4.95
N ILE A 278 5.28 -11.83 -5.05
CA ILE A 278 6.70 -11.64 -5.36
C ILE A 278 7.60 -12.01 -4.18
N SER A 279 7.11 -11.90 -2.95
CA SER A 279 7.86 -12.33 -1.77
C SER A 279 8.03 -13.86 -1.74
N ILE A 280 7.03 -14.60 -2.23
CA ILE A 280 7.13 -16.06 -2.44
C ILE A 280 8.13 -16.38 -3.55
N ILE A 281 8.05 -15.67 -4.68
CA ILE A 281 8.97 -15.87 -5.82
C ILE A 281 10.43 -15.63 -5.40
N CYS A 282 10.66 -14.62 -4.55
CA CYS A 282 11.99 -14.29 -4.01
C CYS A 282 12.41 -15.16 -2.81
N GLY A 283 12.11 -16.46 -2.86
CA GLY A 283 12.57 -17.43 -1.85
C GLY A 283 11.76 -17.47 -0.56
N GLY A 284 10.55 -16.91 -0.54
CA GLY A 284 9.69 -16.91 0.64
C GLY A 284 10.05 -15.84 1.68
N THR A 285 10.56 -14.70 1.22
CA THR A 285 10.81 -13.54 2.08
C THR A 285 9.50 -12.97 2.68
N SER A 286 9.59 -12.22 3.77
CA SER A 286 8.43 -11.57 4.37
C SER A 286 7.80 -10.56 3.41
N ALA A 287 6.47 -10.51 3.33
CA ALA A 287 5.78 -9.55 2.48
C ALA A 287 5.96 -8.11 2.99
N CYS A 288 6.15 -7.16 2.07
CA CYS A 288 6.27 -5.72 2.30
C CYS A 288 7.11 -5.38 3.55
N ILE A 289 6.51 -4.66 4.50
CA ILE A 289 7.11 -4.30 5.79
C ILE A 289 6.50 -5.09 6.94
N GLU A 290 5.68 -6.09 6.62
CA GLU A 290 4.85 -6.82 7.59
C GLU A 290 5.64 -7.95 8.25
N PRO A 291 5.30 -8.32 9.49
CA PRO A 291 5.78 -9.55 10.08
C PRO A 291 5.28 -10.76 9.29
N ILE A 292 6.03 -11.86 9.38
CA ILE A 292 5.61 -13.16 8.85
C ILE A 292 4.43 -13.61 9.73
N PRO A 293 3.29 -14.00 9.15
CA PRO A 293 2.05 -14.21 9.91
C PRO A 293 2.12 -15.39 10.88
N ALA A 294 2.92 -16.41 10.58
CA ALA A 294 3.09 -17.61 11.40
C ALA A 294 4.43 -18.28 11.10
N ASN A 295 5.04 -18.95 12.09
CA ASN A 295 6.29 -19.68 11.86
C ASN A 295 6.11 -21.01 11.12
N ILE A 296 4.88 -21.52 11.05
CA ILE A 296 4.49 -22.65 10.21
C ILE A 296 3.05 -22.44 9.76
N TYR A 297 2.77 -22.61 8.47
CA TYR A 297 1.41 -22.49 7.93
C TYR A 297 1.24 -23.34 6.67
N THR A 298 -0.01 -23.68 6.37
CA THR A 298 -0.36 -24.42 5.15
C THR A 298 -0.66 -23.44 4.03
N HIS A 299 0.17 -23.44 3.00
CA HIS A 299 -0.03 -22.65 1.79
C HIS A 299 -0.80 -23.47 0.75
N LYS A 300 -2.03 -23.04 0.45
CA LYS A 300 -2.87 -23.67 -0.57
C LYS A 300 -2.62 -23.00 -1.92
N THR A 301 -2.25 -23.81 -2.90
CA THR A 301 -2.07 -23.40 -4.30
C THR A 301 -3.02 -24.21 -5.19
N LEU A 302 -3.13 -23.84 -6.47
CA LEU A 302 -3.88 -24.63 -7.45
C LEU A 302 -3.33 -26.06 -7.63
N SER A 303 -2.04 -26.29 -7.35
CA SER A 303 -1.35 -27.58 -7.49
C SER A 303 -1.31 -28.42 -6.21
N GLY A 304 -1.85 -27.92 -5.09
CA GLY A 304 -1.85 -28.64 -3.81
C GLY A 304 -1.66 -27.75 -2.59
N SER A 305 -1.66 -28.38 -1.41
CA SER A 305 -1.41 -27.72 -0.13
C SER A 305 -0.01 -28.08 0.38
N PHE A 306 0.82 -27.08 0.66
CA PHE A 306 2.20 -27.26 1.10
C PHE A 306 2.40 -26.65 2.48
N VAL A 307 3.12 -27.36 3.36
CA VAL A 307 3.51 -26.80 4.67
C VAL A 307 4.73 -25.91 4.46
N VAL A 308 4.60 -24.64 4.83
CA VAL A 308 5.69 -23.67 4.79
C VAL A 308 6.18 -23.46 6.21
N LYS A 309 7.49 -23.61 6.42
CA LYS A 309 8.17 -23.37 7.70
C LYS A 309 9.02 -22.12 7.59
N ASN A 310 9.13 -21.37 8.67
CA ASN A 310 10.03 -20.22 8.76
C ASN A 310 11.49 -20.73 8.70
N PRO A 311 12.27 -20.36 7.67
CA PRO A 311 13.63 -20.85 7.48
C PRO A 311 14.59 -20.37 8.60
N TYR A 312 14.37 -19.17 9.13
CA TYR A 312 15.19 -18.61 10.21
C TYR A 312 14.97 -19.34 11.53
N LEU A 313 13.71 -19.62 11.85
CA LEU A 313 13.38 -20.45 13.01
C LEU A 313 13.91 -21.87 12.84
N GLN A 314 13.78 -22.47 11.65
CA GLN A 314 14.27 -23.81 11.40
C GLN A 314 15.78 -23.90 11.64
N LYS A 315 16.55 -22.94 11.15
CA LYS A 315 17.99 -22.85 11.41
C LYS A 315 18.28 -22.75 12.91
N LEU A 316 17.57 -21.89 13.65
CA LEU A 316 17.74 -21.74 15.10
C LEU A 316 17.39 -23.03 15.87
N LEU A 317 16.32 -23.72 15.48
CA LEU A 317 15.94 -25.01 16.07
C LEU A 317 17.00 -26.07 15.80
N ALA A 318 17.59 -26.09 14.60
CA ALA A 318 18.66 -27.03 14.26
C ALA A 318 19.92 -26.76 15.10
N GLU A 319 20.31 -25.49 15.26
CA GLU A 319 21.44 -25.07 16.12
C GLU A 319 21.25 -25.50 17.58
N LYS A 320 20.01 -25.46 18.09
CA LYS A 320 19.66 -25.91 19.44
C LYS A 320 19.43 -27.43 19.54
N SER A 321 19.59 -28.20 18.46
CA SER A 321 19.23 -29.63 18.40
C SER A 321 17.77 -29.91 18.78
N LYS A 322 16.87 -29.00 18.39
CA LYS A 322 15.41 -29.06 18.63
C LYS A 322 14.58 -29.11 17.35
N ASP A 323 15.21 -29.13 16.17
CA ASP A 323 14.49 -29.30 14.88
C ASP A 323 13.97 -30.74 14.76
N SER A 324 12.73 -30.95 15.21
CA SER A 324 12.05 -32.25 15.18
C SER A 324 10.60 -32.10 14.78
N THR A 325 10.02 -33.16 14.21
CA THR A 325 8.60 -33.20 13.83
C THR A 325 7.68 -32.86 15.01
N ASN A 326 8.00 -33.32 16.22
CA ASN A 326 7.20 -33.04 17.41
C ASN A 326 7.18 -31.55 17.77
N VAL A 327 8.32 -30.85 17.66
CA VAL A 327 8.37 -29.40 17.91
C VAL A 327 7.58 -28.65 16.84
N TRP A 328 7.73 -28.99 15.57
CA TRP A 328 6.95 -28.35 14.50
C TRP A 328 5.45 -28.59 14.60
N ASN A 329 5.03 -29.80 14.99
CA ASN A 329 3.63 -30.11 15.24
C ASN A 329 3.10 -29.27 16.42
N SER A 330 3.88 -29.15 17.50
CA SER A 330 3.53 -28.29 18.64
C SER A 330 3.37 -26.82 18.22
N ILE A 331 4.28 -26.29 17.39
CA ILE A 331 4.17 -24.93 16.84
C ILE A 331 2.89 -24.78 16.01
N LEU A 332 2.56 -25.77 15.17
CA LEU A 332 1.35 -25.76 14.34
C LEU A 332 0.07 -25.80 15.18
N GLU A 333 0.03 -26.62 16.23
CA GLU A 333 -1.07 -26.69 17.21
C GLU A 333 -1.30 -25.36 17.95
N HIS A 334 -0.24 -24.57 18.10
CA HIS A 334 -0.28 -23.21 18.68
C HIS A 334 -0.38 -22.11 17.61
N GLY A 335 -0.93 -22.43 16.43
CA GLY A 335 -1.19 -21.45 15.38
C GLY A 335 0.06 -20.79 14.78
N GLY A 336 1.21 -21.45 14.86
CA GLY A 336 2.49 -20.89 14.40
C GLY A 336 3.30 -20.17 15.47
N SER A 337 2.81 -20.12 16.72
CA SER A 337 3.52 -19.49 17.83
C SER A 337 4.68 -20.35 18.35
N ILE A 338 5.69 -19.70 18.89
CA ILE A 338 6.85 -20.32 19.55
C ILE A 338 6.99 -19.89 21.02
N GLN A 339 6.07 -19.07 21.53
CA GLN A 339 6.17 -18.46 22.87
C GLN A 339 6.10 -19.50 23.99
N HIS A 340 5.54 -20.68 23.72
CA HIS A 340 5.45 -21.80 24.66
C HIS A 340 6.70 -22.68 24.68
N LEU A 341 7.71 -22.41 23.84
CA LEU A 341 8.93 -23.22 23.76
C LEU A 341 9.99 -22.68 24.74
N ASP A 342 10.02 -23.20 25.95
CA ASP A 342 10.90 -22.72 27.04
C ASP A 342 12.39 -22.67 26.67
N PHE A 343 12.85 -23.57 25.81
CA PHE A 343 14.26 -23.65 25.36
C PHE A 343 14.68 -22.54 24.37
N LEU A 344 13.74 -21.71 23.93
CA LEU A 344 14.01 -20.49 23.15
C LEU A 344 14.13 -19.24 24.01
N SER A 345 13.80 -19.34 25.31
CA SER A 345 14.09 -18.26 26.26
C SER A 345 15.61 -18.04 26.37
N PRO A 346 16.07 -16.78 26.54
CA PRO A 346 17.49 -16.44 26.67
C PRO A 346 18.22 -17.17 27.80
#